data_AF-A0A6G0YYN7-F1
#
_entry.id   AF-A0A6G0YYN7-F1
#
_cell.length_a   1.000
_cell.length_b   1.000
_cell.length_c   1.000
_cell.angle_alpha   90.00
_cell.angle_beta   90.00
_cell.angle_gamma   90.00
#
_symmetry.space_group_name_H-M   'P 1'
#
loop_
_entity.id
_entity.type
_entity.pdbx_description
1 polymer ?
#
loop_
_entity_poly.entity_id
_entity_poly.type
_entity_poly.pdbx_seq_one_letter_code
_entity_poly.pdbx_strand_id
1 'polypeptide(L)'
;MVTVVFQRMWKGMLMPQSGMQRFLASTICREKITQKMICEKCIIFSVCGSDPYHFDTKLIPLIMGHFPAGTSSNLAAHFAQFILKESFGQYDYGRALNLRHYNSTEPPTYNLKSIRVPITLIYGENDILADTTYNIII
;
A
#
# COMPACT_ATOMS: atom_id res chain seq x y z
N MET A 1 20.01 0.78 8.08
CA MET A 1 19.94 2.18 8.57
C MET A 1 18.63 2.88 8.18
N VAL A 2 18.15 2.77 6.93
CA VAL A 2 16.90 3.42 6.46
C VAL A 2 15.66 3.00 7.26
N THR A 3 15.53 1.71 7.61
CA THR A 3 14.39 1.15 8.35
C THR A 3 14.26 1.68 9.78
N VAL A 4 15.38 1.87 10.49
CA VAL A 4 15.40 2.41 11.87
C VAL A 4 15.05 3.90 11.89
N VAL A 5 15.47 4.66 10.87
CA VAL A 5 15.13 6.09 10.72
C VAL A 5 13.64 6.26 10.44
N PHE A 6 13.06 5.45 9.53
CA PHE A 6 11.62 5.45 9.26
C PHE A 6 10.79 5.04 10.49
N GLN A 7 11.22 4.01 11.22
CA GLN A 7 10.56 3.57 12.46
C GLN A 7 10.54 4.68 13.52
N ARG A 8 11.67 5.39 13.72
CA ARG A 8 11.75 6.49 14.69
C ARG A 8 10.91 7.69 14.29
N MET A 9 10.94 8.09 13.02
CA MET A 9 10.21 9.25 12.53
C MET A 9 8.68 9.06 12.59
N TRP A 10 8.19 7.84 12.37
CA TRP A 10 6.75 7.51 12.37
C TRP A 10 6.26 6.76 13.62
N LYS A 11 7.06 6.69 14.70
CA LYS A 11 6.74 5.91 15.91
C LYS A 11 6.25 4.46 15.60
N GLY A 12 6.78 3.86 14.53
CA GLY A 12 6.38 2.54 14.04
C GLY A 12 5.05 2.44 13.27
N MET A 13 4.29 3.53 13.13
CA MET A 13 2.98 3.56 12.44
C MET A 13 2.96 4.53 11.26
N LEU A 14 2.52 4.03 10.10
CA LEU A 14 2.28 4.83 8.91
C LEU A 14 0.78 5.14 8.79
N MET A 15 0.45 6.42 8.57
CA MET A 15 -0.91 6.92 8.34
C MET A 15 -1.98 6.45 9.35
N PRO A 16 -1.75 6.55 10.67
CA PRO A 16 -2.72 6.11 11.67
C PRO A 16 -3.98 6.99 11.66
N GLN A 17 -5.15 6.36 11.79
CA GLN A 17 -6.40 7.10 11.88
C GLN A 17 -6.37 8.01 13.11
N SER A 18 -6.51 9.31 12.90
CA SER A 18 -6.51 10.32 13.95
C SER A 18 -7.63 11.33 13.74
N GLY A 19 -8.00 12.07 14.80
CA GLY A 19 -8.95 13.17 14.69
C GLY A 19 -8.53 14.21 13.66
N MET A 20 -7.22 14.48 13.55
CA MET A 20 -6.64 15.37 12.54
C MET A 20 -6.84 14.86 11.12
N GLN A 21 -6.63 13.56 10.87
CA GLN A 21 -6.85 12.97 9.55
C GLN A 21 -8.33 13.00 9.14
N ARG A 22 -9.24 12.63 10.06
CA ARG A 22 -10.69 12.70 9.81
C ARG A 22 -11.14 14.14 9.55
N PHE A 23 -10.57 15.10 10.29
CA PHE A 23 -10.84 16.52 10.09
C PHE A 23 -10.36 17.00 8.71
N LEU A 24 -9.12 16.68 8.32
CA LEU A 24 -8.56 17.03 7.01
C LEU A 24 -9.38 16.40 5.86
N ALA A 25 -9.70 15.10 5.97
CA ALA A 25 -10.57 14.41 5.03
C ALA A 25 -11.94 15.10 4.90
N SER A 26 -12.58 15.44 6.03
CA SER A 26 -13.88 16.13 6.04
C SER A 26 -13.83 17.57 5.52
N THR A 27 -12.64 18.17 5.42
CA THR A 27 -12.46 19.54 4.94
C THR A 27 -12.10 19.58 3.46
N ILE A 28 -11.24 18.65 3.02
CA ILE A 28 -10.74 18.57 1.66
C ILE A 28 -11.73 17.83 0.75
N CYS A 29 -12.44 16.82 1.26
CA CYS A 29 -13.29 15.91 0.49
C CYS A 29 -14.78 16.03 0.87
N ARG A 30 -15.33 17.24 0.68
CA ARG A 30 -16.73 17.58 0.98
C ARG A 30 -17.61 17.57 -0.28
N GLU A 31 -18.85 18.04 -0.15
CA GLU A 31 -19.84 17.98 -1.23
C GLU A 31 -19.60 18.93 -2.41
N LYS A 32 -18.73 19.94 -2.27
CA LYS A 32 -18.46 20.86 -3.38
C LYS A 32 -17.80 20.11 -4.54
N ILE A 33 -18.20 20.46 -5.76
CA ILE A 33 -17.73 19.80 -7.00
C ILE A 33 -16.20 19.82 -7.09
N THR A 34 -15.56 20.95 -6.78
CA THR A 34 -14.09 21.07 -6.79
C THR A 34 -13.40 20.18 -5.77
N GLN A 35 -13.99 20.01 -4.58
CA GLN A 35 -13.46 19.13 -3.52
C GLN A 35 -13.55 17.66 -3.92
N LYS A 36 -14.69 17.25 -4.49
CA LYS A 36 -14.86 15.90 -5.04
C LYS A 36 -13.84 15.60 -6.13
N MET A 37 -13.64 16.51 -7.08
CA MET A 37 -12.66 16.31 -8.15
C MET A 37 -11.23 16.19 -7.62
N ILE A 38 -10.85 16.99 -6.62
CA ILE A 38 -9.51 16.89 -6.01
C ILE A 38 -9.33 15.53 -5.35
N CYS A 39 -10.32 15.07 -4.57
CA CYS A 39 -10.20 13.82 -3.85
C CYS A 39 -10.27 12.60 -4.76
N GLU A 40 -11.19 12.61 -5.73
CA GLU A 40 -11.31 11.58 -6.75
C GLU A 40 -10.01 11.48 -7.57
N LYS A 41 -9.57 12.57 -8.20
CA LYS A 41 -8.47 12.51 -9.17
C LYS A 41 -7.10 12.54 -8.52
N CYS A 42 -6.86 13.46 -7.58
CA CYS A 42 -5.51 13.69 -7.04
C CYS A 42 -5.18 12.77 -5.86
N ILE A 43 -6.17 12.23 -5.16
CA ILE A 43 -5.94 11.37 -3.99
C ILE A 43 -6.24 9.91 -4.32
N ILE A 44 -7.45 9.58 -4.76
CA ILE A 44 -7.88 8.19 -4.97
C ILE A 44 -7.29 7.63 -6.27
N PHE A 45 -7.60 8.23 -7.42
CA PHE A 45 -7.19 7.69 -8.73
C PHE A 45 -5.69 7.80 -9.00
N SER A 46 -5.00 8.76 -8.38
CA SER A 46 -3.54 8.87 -8.43
C SER A 46 -2.83 7.66 -7.82
N VAL A 47 -3.48 6.98 -6.86
CA VAL A 47 -2.91 5.83 -6.16
C VAL A 47 -3.43 4.51 -6.70
N CYS A 48 -4.73 4.40 -6.97
CA CYS A 48 -5.38 3.13 -7.31
C CYS A 48 -5.59 2.91 -8.81
N GLY A 49 -5.48 3.94 -9.64
CA GLY A 49 -5.93 3.90 -11.03
C GLY A 49 -7.24 4.63 -11.26
N SER A 50 -7.44 5.13 -12.48
CA SER A 50 -8.57 5.99 -12.85
C SER A 50 -9.73 5.18 -13.43
N ASP A 51 -10.92 5.28 -12.81
CA ASP A 51 -12.17 4.74 -13.35
C ASP A 51 -13.37 5.64 -13.02
N PRO A 52 -13.48 6.82 -13.66
CA PRO A 52 -14.52 7.80 -13.34
C PRO A 52 -15.92 7.35 -13.74
N TYR A 53 -16.05 6.31 -14.58
CA TYR A 53 -17.36 5.85 -15.07
C TYR A 53 -18.05 4.92 -14.06
N HIS A 54 -17.28 4.10 -13.34
CA HIS A 54 -17.82 3.16 -12.37
C HIS A 54 -17.69 3.63 -10.91
N PHE A 55 -16.88 4.65 -10.64
CA PHE A 55 -16.68 5.16 -9.28
C PHE A 55 -17.80 6.10 -8.83
N ASP A 56 -18.54 5.73 -7.78
CA ASP A 56 -19.55 6.61 -7.19
C ASP A 56 -18.90 7.68 -6.30
N THR A 57 -18.77 8.89 -6.86
CA THR A 57 -18.21 10.06 -6.16
C THR A 57 -18.97 10.47 -4.90
N LYS A 58 -20.20 9.99 -4.67
CA LYS A 58 -20.93 10.22 -3.41
C LYS A 58 -20.31 9.48 -2.24
N LEU A 59 -19.54 8.41 -2.49
CA LEU A 59 -18.86 7.63 -1.45
C LEU A 59 -17.56 8.26 -0.96
N ILE A 60 -17.02 9.27 -1.65
CA ILE A 60 -15.75 9.91 -1.30
C ILE A 60 -15.68 10.34 0.17
N PRO A 61 -16.66 11.04 0.76
CA PRO A 61 -16.58 11.45 2.17
C PRO A 61 -16.53 10.25 3.13
N LEU A 62 -17.24 9.16 2.80
CA LEU A 62 -17.22 7.93 3.58
C LEU A 62 -15.86 7.25 3.48
N ILE A 63 -15.35 7.07 2.27
CA ILE A 63 -14.04 6.46 2.01
C ILE A 63 -12.96 7.23 2.76
N MET A 64 -12.89 8.55 2.58
CA MET A 64 -11.87 9.39 3.19
C MET A 64 -12.01 9.51 4.72
N GLY A 65 -13.20 9.24 5.27
CA GLY A 65 -13.41 9.17 6.72
C GLY A 65 -12.85 7.89 7.38
N HIS A 66 -12.69 6.82 6.60
CA HIS A 66 -12.25 5.50 7.07
C HIS A 66 -10.88 5.08 6.56
N PHE A 67 -10.45 5.61 5.42
CA PHE A 67 -9.20 5.27 4.76
C PHE A 67 -8.25 6.48 4.72
N PRO A 68 -6.93 6.26 4.92
CA PRO A 68 -6.30 5.05 5.46
C PRO A 68 -6.59 4.83 6.95
N ALA A 69 -6.62 3.56 7.38
CA ALA A 69 -6.83 3.18 8.79
C ALA A 69 -5.52 3.04 9.59
N GLY A 70 -4.37 3.14 8.91
CA GLY A 70 -3.05 2.96 9.49
C GLY A 70 -2.46 1.58 9.27
N THR A 71 -1.13 1.53 9.21
CA THR A 71 -0.35 0.29 9.14
C THR A 71 0.99 0.46 9.84
N SER A 72 1.79 -0.60 9.95
CA SER A 72 3.16 -0.48 10.44
C SER A 72 4.07 0.19 9.40
N SER A 73 4.98 1.04 9.85
CA SER A 73 6.06 1.56 8.99
C SER A 73 6.93 0.44 8.40
N ASN A 74 7.00 -0.72 9.08
CA ASN A 74 7.71 -1.89 8.57
C ASN A 74 7.04 -2.49 7.36
N LEU A 75 5.70 -2.47 7.29
CA LEU A 75 4.99 -2.97 6.11
C LEU A 75 5.32 -2.11 4.89
N ALA A 76 5.30 -0.78 5.03
CA ALA A 76 5.68 0.12 3.94
C ALA A 76 7.14 -0.06 3.50
N ALA A 77 8.05 -0.27 4.46
CA ALA A 77 9.45 -0.59 4.16
C ALA A 77 9.58 -1.94 3.44
N HIS A 78 8.82 -2.96 3.85
CA HIS A 78 8.76 -4.25 3.15
C HIS A 78 8.24 -4.06 1.73
N PHE A 79 7.24 -3.20 1.56
CA PHE A 79 6.68 -2.90 0.25
C PHE A 79 7.75 -2.34 -0.69
N ALA A 80 8.54 -1.37 -0.20
CA ALA A 80 9.66 -0.84 -0.96
C ALA A 80 10.74 -1.91 -1.25
N GLN A 81 11.00 -2.84 -0.33
CA GLN A 81 12.00 -3.91 -0.55
C GLN A 81 11.63 -4.82 -1.71
N PHE A 82 10.37 -5.23 -1.86
CA PHE A 82 10.00 -6.10 -2.98
C PHE A 82 10.06 -5.36 -4.33
N ILE A 83 9.68 -4.08 -4.37
CA ILE A 83 9.75 -3.27 -5.59
C ILE A 83 11.20 -3.12 -6.03
N LEU A 84 12.09 -2.81 -5.09
CA LEU A 84 13.51 -2.57 -5.40
C LEU A 84 14.29 -3.85 -5.71
N LYS A 85 13.91 -4.99 -5.11
CA LYS A 85 14.58 -6.28 -5.34
C LYS A 85 13.95 -7.11 -6.45
N GLU A 86 12.80 -6.68 -7.00
CA GLU A 86 12.00 -7.44 -7.97
C GLU A 86 11.75 -8.89 -7.52
N SER A 87 11.52 -9.07 -6.21
CA SER A 87 11.45 -10.40 -5.61
C SER A 87 10.40 -10.44 -4.51
N PHE A 88 9.51 -11.44 -4.58
CA PHE A 88 8.47 -11.65 -3.58
C PHE A 88 8.97 -12.61 -2.49
N GLY A 89 9.19 -12.07 -1.30
CA GLY A 89 9.78 -12.81 -0.19
C GLY A 89 9.58 -12.18 1.17
N GLN A 90 10.19 -12.80 2.19
CA GLN A 90 10.14 -12.32 3.57
C GLN A 90 10.86 -10.98 3.74
N TYR A 91 10.63 -10.31 4.88
CA TYR A 91 11.23 -9.00 5.17
C TYR A 91 12.76 -9.09 5.22
N ASP A 92 13.45 -8.14 4.59
CA ASP A 92 14.90 -8.05 4.66
C ASP A 92 15.33 -7.20 5.87
N TYR A 93 15.86 -7.83 6.90
CA TYR A 93 16.42 -7.17 8.09
C TYR A 93 17.89 -6.73 7.91
N GLY A 94 18.51 -7.08 6.78
CA GLY A 94 19.94 -6.97 6.52
C GLY A 94 20.70 -8.22 6.96
N ARG A 95 21.85 -8.48 6.31
CA ARG A 95 22.62 -9.74 6.38
C ARG A 95 22.76 -10.35 7.78
N ALA A 96 23.16 -9.56 8.77
CA ALA A 96 23.40 -10.04 10.12
C ALA A 96 22.12 -10.47 10.86
N LEU A 97 21.02 -9.71 10.67
CA LEU A 97 19.74 -10.03 11.27
C LEU A 97 19.03 -11.15 10.48
N ASN A 98 19.15 -11.17 9.16
CA ASN A 98 18.67 -12.28 8.34
C ASN A 98 19.31 -13.61 8.76
N LEU A 99 20.62 -13.63 9.04
CA LEU A 99 21.28 -14.85 9.53
C LEU A 99 20.66 -15.33 10.84
N ARG A 100 20.27 -14.43 11.74
CA ARG A 100 19.62 -14.79 13.01
C ARG A 100 18.16 -15.24 12.81
N HIS A 101 17.44 -14.63 11.87
CA HIS A 101 16.02 -14.92 11.65
C HIS A 101 15.78 -16.13 10.73
N TYR A 102 16.64 -16.31 9.73
CA TYR A 102 16.41 -17.22 8.60
C TYR A 102 17.54 -18.24 8.39
N ASN A 103 18.64 -18.16 9.16
CA ASN A 103 19.88 -18.91 8.90
C ASN A 103 20.44 -18.68 7.49
N SER A 104 20.13 -17.52 6.89
CA SER A 104 20.55 -17.11 5.55
C SER A 104 20.89 -15.62 5.57
N THR A 105 21.84 -15.17 4.75
CA THR A 105 22.14 -13.73 4.62
C THR A 105 21.08 -12.97 3.82
N GLU A 106 20.31 -13.68 2.99
CA GLU A 106 19.20 -13.14 2.20
C GLU A 106 17.86 -13.68 2.71
N PRO A 107 16.77 -12.89 2.64
CA PRO A 107 15.45 -13.37 3.00
C PRO A 107 14.97 -14.46 2.02
N PRO A 108 14.30 -15.51 2.50
CA PRO A 108 13.74 -16.54 1.64
C PRO A 108 12.58 -15.99 0.79
N THR A 109 12.47 -16.48 -0.44
CA THR A 109 11.39 -16.13 -1.37
C THR A 109 10.15 -17.00 -1.15
N TYR A 110 8.98 -16.46 -1.47
CA TYR A 110 7.74 -17.22 -1.43
C TYR A 110 7.55 -17.98 -2.75
N ASN A 111 7.47 -19.31 -2.67
CA ASN A 111 7.20 -20.14 -3.84
C ASN A 111 5.70 -20.17 -4.13
N LEU A 112 5.23 -19.30 -5.03
CA LEU A 112 3.81 -19.23 -5.41
C LEU A 112 3.31 -20.55 -6.06
N LYS A 113 4.20 -21.35 -6.67
CA LYS A 113 3.84 -22.68 -7.21
C LYS A 113 3.47 -23.69 -6.13
N SER A 114 3.78 -23.40 -4.85
CA SER A 114 3.40 -24.26 -3.74
C SER A 114 1.93 -24.08 -3.32
N ILE A 115 1.24 -23.06 -3.82
CA ILE A 115 -0.17 -22.83 -3.54
C ILE A 115 -1.01 -23.87 -4.29
N ARG A 116 -1.74 -24.71 -3.54
CA ARG A 116 -2.56 -25.82 -4.09
C ARG A 116 -4.06 -25.54 -4.08
N VAL A 117 -4.49 -24.44 -3.47
CA VAL A 117 -5.90 -24.06 -3.45
C VAL A 117 -6.29 -23.47 -4.80
N PRO A 118 -7.49 -23.76 -5.34
CA PRO A 118 -7.96 -23.11 -6.56
C PRO A 118 -8.02 -21.58 -6.37
N ILE A 119 -7.44 -20.83 -7.30
CA ILE A 119 -7.42 -19.36 -7.28
C ILE A 119 -8.04 -18.84 -8.57
N THR A 120 -8.90 -17.84 -8.45
CA THR A 120 -9.32 -16.99 -9.57
C THR A 120 -8.68 -15.61 -9.37
N LEU A 121 -7.90 -15.17 -10.35
CA LEU A 121 -7.31 -13.83 -10.37
C LEU A 121 -8.23 -12.88 -11.13
N ILE A 122 -8.56 -11.75 -10.51
CA ILE A 122 -9.30 -10.64 -11.11
C ILE A 122 -8.44 -9.41 -10.90
N TYR A 123 -8.09 -8.72 -11.99
CA TYR A 123 -7.28 -7.52 -11.98
C TYR A 123 -7.87 -6.49 -12.94
N GLY A 124 -7.57 -5.21 -12.72
CA GLY A 124 -8.00 -4.12 -13.59
C GLY A 124 -6.88 -3.68 -14.52
N GLU A 125 -7.19 -3.40 -15.78
CA GLU A 125 -6.20 -2.90 -16.76
C GLU A 125 -5.60 -1.55 -16.36
N ASN A 126 -6.36 -0.73 -15.63
CA ASN A 126 -5.94 0.59 -15.17
C ASN A 126 -5.39 0.58 -13.73
N ASP A 127 -5.17 -0.58 -13.12
CA ASP A 127 -4.69 -0.70 -11.73
C ASP A 127 -3.20 -0.32 -11.64
N ILE A 128 -2.90 0.73 -10.86
CA ILE A 128 -1.53 1.24 -10.68
C ILE A 128 -0.74 0.39 -9.67
N LEU A 129 -1.41 -0.25 -8.72
CA LEU A 129 -0.76 -1.02 -7.64
C LEU A 129 -0.53 -2.47 -8.03
N ALA A 130 -1.46 -3.04 -8.80
CA ALA A 130 -1.43 -4.42 -9.29
C ALA A 130 -1.25 -4.47 -10.82
N ASP A 131 -0.34 -3.63 -11.34
CA ASP A 131 -0.03 -3.57 -12.77
C ASP A 131 0.59 -4.89 -13.28
N THR A 132 -0.03 -5.44 -14.32
CA THR A 132 0.39 -6.68 -15.00
C THR A 132 1.72 -6.59 -15.72
N THR A 133 2.27 -5.39 -15.91
CA THR A 133 3.61 -5.20 -16.50
C THR A 133 4.70 -5.71 -15.56
N TYR A 134 4.46 -5.66 -14.24
CA TYR A 134 5.41 -6.10 -13.22
C TYR A 134 5.09 -7.54 -12.77
N ASN A 135 5.71 -8.52 -13.43
CA ASN A 135 5.56 -9.97 -13.16
C ASN A 135 6.20 -10.44 -11.83
N ILE A 136 6.05 -9.68 -10.74
CA ILE A 136 6.55 -10.09 -9.42
C ILE A 136 5.59 -11.08 -8.75
N ILE A 137 4.28 -10.95 -8.99
CA ILE A 137 3.22 -11.76 -8.35
C ILE A 137 2.14 -12.23 -9.34
N ILE A 138 1.81 -11.40 -10.34
CA ILE A 138 0.77 -11.66 -11.36
C ILE A 138 1.42 -12.29 -12.60
#